data_AF-W7DCW5-F1
#
_entry.id   AF-W7DCW5-F1
#
_cell.length_a   1.000
_cell.length_b   1.000
_cell.length_c   1.000
_cell.angle_alpha   90.00
_cell.angle_beta   90.00
_cell.angle_gamma   90.00
#
_symmetry.space_group_name_H-M   'P 1'
#
loop_
_entity.id
_entity.type
_entity.pdbx_description
1 polymer ?
#
loop_
_entity_poly.entity_id
_entity_poly.type
_entity_poly.pdbx_seq_one_letter_code
_entity_poly.pdbx_strand_id
1 'polypeptide(L)'
;MSPSLTNAAQDLGASRWTTFWRVVFPITLDGVKAGCQAVFIPALSLFMITRLIAGNRVITLGTAIEEHFLVTQDWGMGATIGVFLIIAMIIIMFVSGAKRKGAAK
;
A
#
# COMPACT_ATOMS: atom_id res chain seq x y z
N MET A 1 8.99 -18.98 -6.81
CA MET A 1 10.41 -19.18 -6.43
C MET A 1 10.75 -20.63 -6.70
N SER A 2 11.64 -20.91 -7.65
CA SER A 2 12.02 -22.30 -7.98
C SER A 2 13.10 -22.77 -7.00
N PRO A 3 13.02 -24.01 -6.46
CA PRO A 3 14.01 -24.55 -5.52
C PRO A 3 15.45 -24.56 -6.07
N SER A 4 15.58 -24.60 -7.40
CA SER A 4 16.87 -24.59 -8.11
C SER A 4 17.73 -23.36 -7.83
N LEU A 5 17.14 -22.17 -7.61
CA LEU A 5 17.91 -20.94 -7.35
C LEU A 5 18.58 -20.93 -5.97
N THR A 6 17.89 -21.47 -4.97
CA THR A 6 18.42 -21.58 -3.60
C THR A 6 19.48 -22.67 -3.51
N ASN A 7 19.25 -23.81 -4.18
CA ASN A 7 20.19 -24.92 -4.23
C ASN A 7 21.47 -24.56 -4.99
N ALA A 8 21.36 -23.88 -6.14
CA ALA A 8 22.54 -23.41 -6.88
C ALA A 8 23.40 -22.40 -6.10
N ALA A 9 22.77 -21.54 -5.29
CA ALA A 9 23.51 -20.61 -4.42
C ALA A 9 24.25 -21.34 -3.29
N GLN A 10 23.67 -22.42 -2.76
CA GLN A 10 24.32 -23.27 -1.75
C GLN A 10 25.43 -24.12 -2.37
N ASP A 11 25.25 -24.63 -3.59
CA ASP A 11 26.27 -25.36 -4.35
C ASP A 11 27.49 -24.47 -4.69
N LEU A 12 27.29 -23.17 -4.85
CA LEU A 12 28.36 -22.16 -5.00
C LEU A 12 29.07 -21.78 -3.68
N GLY A 13 28.74 -22.43 -2.56
CA GLY A 13 29.37 -22.19 -1.26
C GLY A 13 28.83 -20.98 -0.50
N ALA A 14 27.70 -20.40 -0.92
CA ALA A 14 27.12 -19.26 -0.23
C ALA A 14 26.44 -19.68 1.09
N SER A 15 26.81 -19.03 2.19
CA SER A 15 26.10 -19.11 3.47
C SER A 15 24.61 -18.76 3.31
N ARG A 16 23.73 -19.39 4.11
CA ARG A 16 22.28 -19.10 4.14
C ARG A 16 21.97 -17.60 4.25
N TRP A 17 22.82 -16.85 4.95
CA TRP A 17 22.68 -15.40 5.09
C TRP A 17 22.98 -14.65 3.78
N THR A 18 24.03 -15.07 3.07
CA THR A 18 24.42 -14.53 1.76
C THR A 18 23.37 -14.86 0.70
N THR A 19 22.83 -16.08 0.70
CA THR A 19 21.76 -16.50 -0.21
C THR A 19 20.48 -15.69 0.00
N PHE A 20 20.13 -15.39 1.26
CA PHE A 20 18.98 -14.53 1.55
C PHE A 20 19.15 -13.12 0.97
N TRP A 21 20.24 -12.44 1.29
CA TRP A 21 20.45 -11.05 0.85
C TRP A 21 20.71 -10.90 -0.64
N ARG A 22 21.38 -11.88 -1.27
CA ARG A 22 21.84 -11.75 -2.66
C ARG A 22 20.94 -12.42 -3.68
N VAL A 23 20.11 -13.37 -3.25
CA VAL A 23 19.19 -14.11 -4.14
C VAL A 23 17.74 -13.87 -3.73
N VAL A 24 17.38 -14.11 -2.47
CA VAL A 24 15.97 -14.03 -2.04
C VAL A 24 15.47 -12.60 -2.04
N PHE A 25 16.18 -11.68 -1.38
CA PHE A 25 15.81 -10.27 -1.23
C PHE A 25 15.59 -9.52 -2.56
N PRO A 26 16.49 -9.59 -3.57
CA PRO A 26 16.25 -8.93 -4.86
C PRO A 26 15.07 -9.53 -5.63
N ILE A 27 14.79 -10.82 -5.48
CA ILE A 27 13.66 -11.48 -6.15
C ILE A 27 12.34 -11.17 -5.42
N THR A 28 12.35 -11.05 -4.09
CA THR A 28 11.16 -10.68 -3.31
C THR A 28 10.84 -9.18 -3.38
N LEU A 29 11.79 -8.31 -3.74
CA LEU A 29 11.56 -6.87 -3.91
C LEU A 29 10.40 -6.55 -4.87
N ASP A 30 10.22 -7.32 -5.95
CA ASP A 30 9.07 -7.13 -6.86
C ASP A 30 7.75 -7.58 -6.22
N GLY A 31 7.79 -8.58 -5.34
CA GLY A 31 6.64 -8.99 -4.52
C GLY A 31 6.30 -7.98 -3.41
N VAL A 32 7.31 -7.37 -2.77
CA VAL A 32 7.13 -6.33 -1.76
C VAL A 32 6.45 -5.10 -2.37
N LYS A 33 6.85 -4.69 -3.59
CA LYS A 33 6.17 -3.60 -4.32
C LYS A 33 4.70 -3.91 -4.56
N ALA A 34 4.39 -5.13 -5.02
CA ALA A 34 3.01 -5.56 -5.22
C ALA A 34 2.21 -5.62 -3.90
N GLY A 35 2.84 -6.07 -2.81
CA GLY A 35 2.24 -6.10 -1.47
C GLY A 35 1.94 -4.70 -0.93
N CYS A 36 2.89 -3.77 -1.03
CA CYS A 36 2.68 -2.37 -0.65
C CYS A 36 1.52 -1.74 -1.43
N GLN A 37 1.38 -2.05 -2.72
CA GLN A 37 0.26 -1.59 -3.54
C GLN A 37 -1.08 -2.20 -3.09
N ALA A 38 -1.10 -3.51 -2.79
CA ALA A 38 -2.29 -4.22 -2.33
C ALA A 38 -2.83 -3.68 -0.99
N VAL A 39 -1.95 -3.17 -0.12
CA VAL A 39 -2.33 -2.58 1.18
C VAL A 39 -2.81 -1.13 1.04
N PHE A 40 -2.41 -0.42 -0.02
CA PHE A 40 -2.72 1.00 -0.18
C PHE A 40 -4.22 1.29 -0.36
N ILE A 41 -4.93 0.40 -1.08
CA ILE A 41 -6.38 0.52 -1.32
C ILE A 41 -7.18 0.38 -0.01
N PRO A 42 -7.04 -0.70 0.78
CA PRO A 42 -7.77 -0.86 2.04
C PRO A 42 -7.31 0.11 3.14
N ALA A 43 -6.08 0.64 3.08
CA ALA A 43 -5.61 1.63 4.06
C ALA A 43 -6.49 2.89 4.11
N LEU A 44 -7.08 3.31 2.98
CA LEU A 44 -8.03 4.42 2.94
C LEU A 44 -9.34 4.09 3.66
N SER A 45 -9.74 2.82 3.70
CA SER A 45 -10.94 2.35 4.42
C SER A 45 -10.73 2.27 5.94
N LEU A 46 -9.51 2.46 6.43
CA LEU A 46 -9.18 2.35 7.85
C LEU A 46 -9.76 3.50 8.68
N PHE A 47 -10.26 4.56 8.05
CA PHE A 47 -10.82 5.74 8.72
C PHE A 47 -11.90 5.37 9.76
N MET A 48 -12.77 4.43 9.42
CA MET A 48 -13.84 3.92 10.30
C MET A 48 -13.26 3.32 11.59
N ILE A 49 -12.21 2.50 11.46
CA ILE A 49 -11.53 1.86 12.60
C ILE A 49 -10.82 2.93 13.44
N THR A 50 -10.17 3.91 12.81
CA THR A 50 -9.53 5.01 13.55
C THR A 50 -10.54 5.86 14.31
N ARG A 51 -11.74 6.12 13.77
CA ARG A 51 -12.79 6.85 14.49
C ARG A 51 -13.29 6.09 15.71
N LEU A 52 -13.47 4.76 15.57
CA LEU A 52 -13.86 3.88 16.66
C LEU A 52 -12.83 3.87 17.81
N ILE A 53 -11.53 3.85 17.49
CA ILE A 53 -10.46 3.74 18.50
C ILE A 53 -10.03 5.11 19.04
N ALA A 54 -9.75 6.07 18.16
CA ALA A 54 -9.20 7.38 18.52
C ALA A 54 -10.28 8.41 18.90
N GLY A 55 -11.54 8.17 18.53
CA GLY A 55 -12.61 9.16 18.63
C GLY A 55 -12.32 10.39 17.77
N ASN A 56 -12.82 11.56 18.19
CA ASN A 56 -12.58 12.85 17.52
C ASN A 56 -11.21 13.50 17.85
N ARG A 57 -10.28 12.77 18.49
CA ARG A 57 -9.00 13.32 18.96
C ARG A 57 -7.89 13.32 17.91
N VAL A 58 -8.04 12.52 16.85
CA VAL A 58 -7.05 12.45 15.76
C VAL A 58 -7.76 12.65 14.43
N ILE A 59 -7.51 13.80 13.82
CA ILE A 59 -8.03 14.13 12.49
C ILE A 59 -7.08 13.50 11.47
N THR A 60 -7.55 12.45 10.82
CA THR A 60 -6.91 11.85 9.65
C THR A 60 -7.67 12.30 8.41
N LEU A 61 -7.07 12.19 7.23
CA LEU A 61 -7.74 12.58 5.98
C LEU A 61 -9.10 11.87 5.77
N GLY A 62 -9.23 10.62 6.23
CA GLY A 62 -10.50 9.89 6.15
C GLY A 62 -11.53 10.35 7.17
N THR A 63 -11.14 10.61 8.41
CA THR A 63 -12.08 11.12 9.44
C THR A 63 -12.48 12.58 9.20
N ALA A 64 -11.64 13.37 8.53
CA ALA A 64 -11.98 14.74 8.10
C ALA A 64 -13.08 14.76 7.03
N ILE A 65 -13.01 13.88 6.02
CA ILE A 65 -14.07 13.76 5.00
C ILE A 65 -15.39 13.35 5.68
N GLU A 66 -15.32 12.38 6.58
CA GLU A 66 -16.46 11.90 7.32
C GLU A 66 -17.11 13.00 8.17
N GLU A 67 -16.31 13.81 8.87
CA GLU A 67 -16.80 14.92 9.68
C GLU A 67 -17.51 15.99 8.82
N HIS A 68 -16.91 16.37 7.69
CA HIS A 68 -17.52 17.34 6.78
C HIS A 68 -18.78 16.81 6.08
N PHE A 69 -18.86 15.51 5.78
CA PHE A 69 -20.06 14.90 5.20
C PHE A 69 -21.18 14.63 6.22
N LEU A 70 -20.85 14.07 7.39
CA LEU A 70 -21.84 13.53 8.33
C LEU A 70 -22.13 14.46 9.52
N VAL A 71 -21.21 15.33 9.91
CA VAL A 71 -21.37 16.21 11.09
C VAL A 71 -21.72 17.62 10.66
N THR A 72 -20.89 18.22 9.80
CA THR A 72 -21.11 19.59 9.31
C THR A 72 -22.14 19.67 8.19
N GLN A 73 -22.50 18.52 7.59
CA GLN A 73 -23.35 18.42 6.39
C GLN A 73 -22.92 19.36 5.26
N ASP A 74 -21.62 19.63 5.15
CA ASP A 74 -21.03 20.45 4.10
C ASP A 74 -20.48 19.53 3.01
N TRP A 75 -21.40 19.06 2.16
CA TRP A 75 -21.15 18.15 1.06
C TRP A 75 -20.11 18.71 0.08
N GLY A 76 -20.00 20.04 -0.03
CA GLY A 76 -19.03 20.71 -0.90
C GLY A 76 -17.60 20.58 -0.39
N MET A 77 -17.38 20.88 0.88
CA MET A 77 -16.05 20.73 1.50
C MET A 77 -15.62 19.26 1.55
N GLY A 78 -16.53 18.36 1.94
CA GLY A 78 -16.27 16.92 1.97
C GLY A 78 -15.88 16.36 0.60
N ALA A 79 -16.59 16.75 -0.47
CA ALA A 79 -16.29 16.31 -1.83
C ALA A 79 -14.92 16.82 -2.30
N THR A 80 -14.54 18.05 -1.96
CA THR A 80 -13.25 18.64 -2.34
C THR A 80 -12.08 17.87 -1.74
N ILE A 81 -12.15 17.57 -0.44
CA ILE A 81 -11.11 16.79 0.27
C ILE A 81 -11.04 15.36 -0.31
N GLY A 82 -12.20 14.75 -0.60
CA GLY A 82 -12.27 13.44 -1.25
C GLY A 82 -11.64 13.38 -2.63
N VAL A 83 -11.94 14.37 -3.49
CA VAL A 83 -11.33 14.47 -4.83
C VAL A 83 -9.82 14.68 -4.74
N PHE A 84 -9.36 15.53 -3.82
CA PHE A 84 -7.92 15.75 -3.61
C PHE A 84 -7.21 14.47 -3.16
N LEU A 85 -7.83 13.68 -2.29
CA LEU A 85 -7.32 12.36 -1.90
C LEU A 85 -7.23 11.38 -3.07
N ILE A 86 -8.25 11.34 -3.93
CA ILE A 86 -8.25 10.47 -5.11
C ILE A 86 -7.10 10.88 -6.06
N ILE A 87 -6.91 12.18 -6.30
CA ILE A 87 -5.81 12.69 -7.12
C ILE A 87 -4.46 12.32 -6.51
N ALA A 88 -4.27 12.54 -5.21
CA ALA A 88 -3.05 12.17 -4.50
C ALA A 88 -2.78 10.66 -4.60
N MET A 89 -3.81 9.82 -4.44
CA MET A 89 -3.70 8.37 -4.61
C MET A 89 -3.26 8.00 -6.03
N ILE A 90 -3.85 8.61 -7.05
CA ILE A 90 -3.48 8.37 -8.45
C ILE A 90 -2.02 8.75 -8.66
N ILE A 91 -1.57 9.90 -8.16
CA ILE A 91 -0.17 10.35 -8.27
C ILE A 91 0.78 9.34 -7.60
N ILE A 92 0.49 8.92 -6.37
CA ILE A 92 1.32 7.95 -5.64
C ILE A 92 1.36 6.62 -6.38
N MET A 93 0.23 6.17 -6.92
CA MET A 93 0.14 4.92 -7.67
C MET A 93 0.91 5.00 -9.00
N PHE A 94 0.92 6.16 -9.68
CA PHE A 94 1.73 6.40 -10.86
C PHE A 94 3.22 6.44 -10.55
N VAL A 95 3.63 7.18 -9.50
CA VAL A 95 5.02 7.31 -9.05
C VAL A 95 5.58 5.99 -8.53
N SER A 96 4.77 5.22 -7.79
CA SER A 96 5.12 3.87 -7.29
C SER A 96 5.25 2.82 -8.41
N GLY A 97 4.98 3.21 -9.65
CA GLY A 97 5.18 2.36 -10.82
C GLY A 97 3.88 1.65 -11.19
N ALA A 98 3.11 2.33 -12.03
CA ALA A 98 2.09 1.73 -12.86
C ALA A 98 2.73 0.79 -13.91
N LYS A 99 3.36 -0.31 -13.50
CA LYS A 99 3.34 -1.52 -14.31
C LYS A 99 2.06 -2.27 -13.95
N ARG A 100 0.95 -1.81 -14.51
CA ARG A 100 -0.24 -2.63 -14.68
C ARG A 100 0.16 -3.87 -15.50
N LYS A 101 0.62 -4.92 -14.83
CA LYS A 101 0.24 -6.28 -15.21
C LYS A 101 -1.05 -6.51 -14.41
N GLY A 102 -2.16 -5.91 -14.84
CA GLY A 102 -2.89 -6.51 -15.94
C GLY A 102 -3.47 -7.79 -15.37
N ALA A 103 -4.65 -7.66 -14.77
CA ALA A 103 -5.42 -8.74 -14.20
C ALA A 103 -5.52 -9.92 -15.18
N ALA A 104 -5.54 -11.11 -14.60
CA ALA A 104 -5.99 -12.35 -15.21
C ALA A 104 -5.25 -12.80 -16.49
N LYS A 105 -4.36 -13.78 -16.31
CA LYS A 105 -4.46 -14.99 -17.12
C LYS A 105 -4.12 -16.21 -16.28
#